data_AF-A0A955BKM4-F1
#
_entry.id   AF-A0A955BKM4-F1
#
_cell.length_a   1.000
_cell.length_b   1.000
_cell.length_c   1.000
_cell.angle_alpha   90.00
_cell.angle_beta   90.00
_cell.angle_gamma   90.00
#
_symmetry.space_group_name_H-M   'P 1'
#
loop_
_entity.id
_entity.type
_entity.pdbx_description
1 polymer ?
#
loop_
_entity_poly.entity_id
_entity_poly.type
_entity_poly.pdbx_seq_one_letter_code
_entity_poly.pdbx_strand_id
1 'polypeptide(L)'
;MNAAHSAVLCSPDFLFLVERGPKLNSHELAARLSYFLWRSAPDARLRDLADKDELTRPDVLRGEVTRLIGSPRFEAFVEDFLGQWLNLREIDATTPDRDLFPEYFVGIHDGRQDMLLHNSIVGETRAFFRDLVDRDLGAAMLVSARHAFLNQRLAEHYDLPPVTGA
;
A
#
# COMPACT_ATOMS: atom_id res chain seq x y z
N MET A 1 26.14 -6.09 -23.06
CA MET A 1 25.25 -6.94 -22.25
C MET A 1 25.26 -8.32 -22.89
N ASN A 2 25.83 -9.34 -22.24
CA ASN A 2 26.03 -10.65 -22.86
C ASN A 2 24.69 -11.37 -23.06
N ALA A 3 24.51 -12.07 -24.19
CA ALA A 3 23.26 -12.73 -24.58
C ALA A 3 22.66 -13.64 -23.50
N ALA A 4 23.48 -14.26 -22.65
CA ALA A 4 23.01 -15.05 -21.50
C ALA A 4 22.25 -14.22 -20.45
N HIS A 5 22.69 -12.98 -20.16
CA HIS A 5 21.99 -12.10 -19.23
C HIS A 5 20.65 -11.64 -19.81
N SER A 6 20.65 -11.26 -21.09
CA SER A 6 19.41 -10.91 -21.79
C SER A 6 18.43 -12.10 -21.83
N ALA A 7 18.92 -13.32 -22.05
CA ALA A 7 18.09 -14.52 -22.04
C ALA A 7 17.45 -14.78 -20.65
N VAL A 8 18.20 -14.60 -19.57
CA VAL A 8 17.67 -14.75 -18.20
C VAL A 8 16.63 -13.66 -17.89
N LEU A 9 16.95 -12.39 -18.16
CA LEU A 9 16.06 -11.25 -17.86
C LEU A 9 14.79 -11.24 -18.72
N CYS A 10 14.81 -11.85 -19.90
CA CYS A 10 13.63 -12.00 -20.77
C CYS A 10 12.93 -13.34 -20.61
N SER A 11 13.38 -14.22 -19.70
CA SER A 11 12.74 -15.52 -19.50
C SER A 11 11.39 -15.35 -18.79
N PRO A 12 10.36 -16.14 -19.17
CA PRO A 12 9.07 -16.10 -18.48
C PRO A 12 9.19 -16.37 -16.98
N ASP A 13 10.08 -17.28 -16.58
CA ASP A 13 10.33 -17.63 -15.17
C ASP A 13 10.92 -16.47 -14.36
N PHE A 14 11.55 -15.48 -15.02
CA PHE A 14 12.05 -14.27 -14.37
C PHE A 14 10.99 -13.15 -14.34
N LEU A 15 10.24 -12.99 -15.43
CA LEU A 15 9.27 -11.91 -15.60
C LEU A 15 7.95 -12.16 -14.85
N PHE A 16 7.58 -13.42 -14.66
CA PHE A 16 6.29 -13.80 -14.10
C PHE A 16 6.45 -14.70 -12.87
N LEU A 17 5.48 -14.60 -11.96
CA LEU A 17 5.27 -15.61 -10.94
C LEU A 17 4.57 -16.81 -11.58
N VAL A 18 5.37 -17.83 -11.91
CA VAL A 18 4.88 -19.07 -12.50
C VAL A 18 4.51 -20.06 -11.40
N GLU A 19 3.24 -20.47 -11.36
CA GLU A 19 2.73 -21.47 -10.44
C GLU A 19 2.32 -22.71 -11.22
N ARG A 20 2.87 -23.87 -10.86
CA ARG A 20 2.83 -25.07 -11.72
C ARG A 20 1.56 -25.89 -11.60
N GLY A 21 0.69 -25.59 -10.64
CA GLY A 21 -0.54 -26.35 -10.41
C GLY A 21 -1.52 -25.66 -9.45
N PRO A 22 -2.70 -26.25 -9.24
CA PRO A 22 -3.74 -25.68 -8.39
C PRO A 22 -3.36 -25.65 -6.90
N LYS A 23 -2.45 -26.54 -6.49
CA LYS A 23 -1.88 -26.57 -5.14
C LYS A 23 -0.48 -25.98 -5.20
N LEU A 24 -0.28 -24.90 -4.45
CA LEU A 24 1.00 -24.23 -4.35
C LEU A 24 1.96 -25.04 -3.48
N ASN A 25 3.21 -25.14 -3.92
CA ASN A 25 4.30 -25.61 -3.07
C ASN A 25 4.80 -24.49 -2.13
N SER A 26 5.67 -24.85 -1.19
CA SER A 26 6.18 -23.92 -0.18
C SER A 26 6.93 -22.70 -0.77
N HIS A 27 7.67 -22.88 -1.87
CA HIS A 27 8.35 -21.76 -2.56
C HIS A 27 7.37 -20.85 -3.31
N GLU A 28 6.37 -21.43 -3.97
CA GLU A 28 5.31 -20.67 -4.63
C GLU A 28 4.50 -19.85 -3.60
N LEU A 29 4.22 -20.44 -2.43
CA LEU A 29 3.60 -19.73 -1.30
C LEU A 29 4.47 -18.58 -0.80
N ALA A 30 5.77 -18.81 -0.56
CA ALA A 30 6.70 -17.77 -0.13
C ALA A 30 6.73 -16.60 -1.11
N ALA A 31 6.85 -16.90 -2.41
CA ALA A 31 6.85 -15.90 -3.46
C ALA A 31 5.53 -15.13 -3.48
N ARG A 32 4.40 -15.83 -3.53
CA ARG A 32 3.07 -15.21 -3.56
C ARG A 32 2.84 -14.29 -2.37
N LEU A 33 3.16 -14.72 -1.15
CA LEU A 33 3.02 -13.89 0.06
C LEU A 33 3.87 -12.62 -0.02
N SER A 34 5.14 -12.76 -0.41
CA SER A 34 6.06 -11.63 -0.43
C SER A 34 5.71 -10.61 -1.52
N TYR A 35 5.38 -11.07 -2.73
CA TYR A 35 4.98 -10.16 -3.81
C TYR A 35 3.58 -9.58 -3.59
N PHE A 36 2.70 -10.29 -2.91
CA PHE A 36 1.38 -9.76 -2.56
C PHE A 36 1.48 -8.70 -1.46
N LEU A 37 2.08 -9.02 -0.30
CA LEU A 37 2.07 -8.15 0.89
C LEU A 37 3.20 -7.13 0.92
N TRP A 38 4.36 -7.41 0.31
CA TRP A 38 5.54 -6.53 0.35
C TRP A 38 5.98 -6.02 -1.01
N ARG A 39 5.34 -6.44 -2.12
CA ARG A 39 5.74 -6.07 -3.49
C ARG A 39 7.21 -6.35 -3.79
N SER A 40 7.79 -7.35 -3.12
CA SER A 40 9.22 -7.63 -3.15
C SER A 40 9.51 -9.13 -3.06
N ALA A 41 10.75 -9.53 -3.32
CA ALA A 41 11.21 -10.91 -3.21
C ALA A 41 11.17 -11.41 -1.75
N PRO A 42 10.94 -12.72 -1.53
CA PRO A 42 10.85 -13.29 -0.19
C PRO A 42 12.14 -13.09 0.61
N ASP A 43 11.98 -12.70 1.88
CA ASP A 43 13.11 -12.57 2.80
C ASP A 43 13.75 -13.93 3.12
N ALA A 44 14.89 -13.91 3.81
CA ALA A 44 15.60 -15.13 4.18
C ALA A 44 14.71 -16.08 5.00
N ARG A 45 13.90 -15.55 5.91
CA ARG A 45 13.00 -16.36 6.75
C ARG A 45 11.95 -17.10 5.91
N LEU A 46 11.28 -16.42 4.98
CA LEU A 46 10.33 -17.06 4.07
C LEU A 46 11.00 -18.12 3.20
N ARG A 47 12.22 -17.86 2.72
CA ARG A 47 13.00 -18.84 1.94
C ARG A 47 13.39 -20.05 2.78
N ASP A 48 13.86 -19.87 4.00
CA ASP A 48 14.23 -20.97 4.90
C ASP A 48 13.02 -21.84 5.27
N LEU A 49 11.84 -21.24 5.50
CA LEU A 49 10.60 -21.98 5.74
C LEU A 49 10.10 -22.68 4.47
N ALA A 50 10.35 -22.08 3.29
CA ALA A 50 10.07 -22.70 2.00
C ALA A 50 10.92 -23.95 1.78
N ASP A 51 12.22 -23.85 2.01
CA ASP A 51 13.21 -24.92 1.85
C ASP A 51 12.88 -26.15 2.72
N LYS A 52 12.26 -25.91 3.90
CA LYS A 52 11.84 -26.96 4.83
C LYS A 52 10.41 -27.49 4.57
N ASP A 53 9.74 -27.00 3.54
CA ASP A 53 8.32 -27.27 3.23
C ASP A 53 7.34 -26.89 4.37
N GLU A 54 7.78 -26.03 5.31
CA GLU A 54 7.02 -25.69 6.52
C GLU A 54 5.92 -24.66 6.26
N LEU A 55 6.01 -23.82 5.22
CA LEU A 55 4.97 -22.82 4.89
C LEU A 55 3.65 -23.45 4.45
N THR A 56 3.63 -24.74 4.12
CA THR A 56 2.39 -25.47 3.84
C THR A 56 1.56 -25.72 5.09
N ARG A 57 2.17 -25.59 6.28
CA ARG A 57 1.50 -25.77 7.57
C ARG A 57 0.66 -24.54 7.91
N PRO A 58 -0.66 -24.69 8.21
CA PRO A 58 -1.55 -23.56 8.43
C PRO A 58 -1.17 -22.62 9.58
N ASP A 59 -0.55 -23.14 10.64
CA ASP A 59 -0.07 -22.37 11.78
C ASP A 59 1.13 -21.49 11.40
N VAL A 60 2.10 -22.06 10.69
CA VAL A 60 3.28 -21.34 10.18
C VAL A 60 2.86 -20.27 9.19
N LEU A 61 1.97 -20.62 8.24
CA LEU A 61 1.47 -19.71 7.23
C LEU A 61 0.78 -18.48 7.84
N ARG A 62 -0.12 -18.69 8.81
CA ARG A 62 -0.79 -17.57 9.50
C ARG A 62 0.21 -16.69 10.23
N GLY A 63 1.19 -17.29 10.92
CA GLY A 63 2.25 -16.55 11.60
C GLY A 63 3.06 -15.66 10.67
N GLU A 64 3.41 -16.17 9.48
CA GLU A 64 4.11 -15.37 8.48
C GLU A 64 3.21 -14.26 7.89
N VAL A 65 1.94 -14.51 7.62
CA VAL A 65 1.01 -13.46 7.16
C VAL A 65 0.93 -12.31 8.17
N THR A 66 0.71 -12.59 9.46
CA THR A 66 0.68 -11.57 10.50
C THR A 66 1.99 -10.80 10.59
N ARG A 67 3.14 -11.50 10.50
CA ARG A 67 4.47 -10.87 10.51
C ARG A 67 4.67 -9.94 9.31
N LEU A 68 4.26 -10.36 8.13
CA LEU A 68 4.42 -9.58 6.89
C LEU A 68 3.56 -8.32 6.95
N ILE A 69 2.30 -8.41 7.40
CA ILE A 69 1.40 -7.27 7.59
C ILE A 69 1.96 -6.28 8.63
N GLY A 70 2.46 -6.77 9.75
CA GLY A 70 3.04 -5.94 10.81
C GLY A 70 4.39 -5.29 10.46
N SER A 71 4.93 -5.52 9.26
CA SER A 71 6.19 -4.93 8.82
C SER A 71 6.00 -3.54 8.21
N PRO A 72 6.99 -2.63 8.33
CA PRO A 72 7.01 -1.38 7.56
C PRO A 72 6.97 -1.60 6.04
N ARG A 73 7.39 -2.76 5.55
CA ARG A 73 7.33 -3.11 4.12
C ARG A 73 5.90 -3.28 3.60
N PHE A 74 4.93 -3.49 4.48
CA PHE A 74 3.52 -3.60 4.10
C PHE A 74 2.95 -2.28 3.54
N GLU A 75 3.60 -1.14 3.82
CA GLU A 75 3.22 0.15 3.23
C GLU A 75 3.23 0.13 1.70
N ALA A 76 4.12 -0.64 1.08
CA ALA A 76 4.15 -0.80 -0.37
C ALA A 76 2.86 -1.43 -0.92
N PHE A 77 2.27 -2.39 -0.18
CA PHE A 77 0.98 -2.94 -0.54
C PHE A 77 -0.14 -1.91 -0.37
N VAL A 78 -0.16 -1.17 0.73
CA VAL A 78 -1.18 -0.14 1.01
C VAL A 78 -1.19 0.92 -0.10
N GLU A 79 -0.01 1.45 -0.44
CA GLU A 79 0.16 2.43 -1.52
C GLU A 79 -0.31 1.88 -2.87
N ASP A 80 0.13 0.70 -3.27
CA ASP A 80 -0.22 0.13 -4.56
C ASP A 80 -1.70 -0.23 -4.67
N PHE A 81 -2.24 -0.87 -3.63
CA PHE A 81 -3.62 -1.33 -3.61
C PHE A 81 -4.59 -0.16 -3.68
N LEU A 82 -4.43 0.85 -2.81
CA LEU A 82 -5.30 2.03 -2.82
C LEU A 82 -5.06 2.90 -4.04
N GLY A 83 -3.81 2.98 -4.52
CA GLY A 83 -3.47 3.67 -5.76
C GLY A 83 -4.23 3.13 -6.97
N GLN A 84 -4.47 1.81 -7.03
CA GLN A 84 -5.26 1.18 -8.09
C GLN A 84 -6.76 1.21 -7.81
N TRP A 85 -7.18 0.91 -6.57
CA TRP A 85 -8.59 0.76 -6.24
C TRP A 85 -9.33 2.10 -6.24
N LEU A 86 -8.75 3.13 -5.62
CA LEU A 86 -9.35 4.46 -5.47
C LEU A 86 -8.74 5.48 -6.43
N ASN A 87 -7.88 5.03 -7.35
CA ASN A 87 -7.15 5.86 -8.31
C ASN A 87 -6.34 7.01 -7.65
N LEU A 88 -5.79 6.78 -6.44
CA LEU A 88 -5.09 7.84 -5.69
C LEU A 88 -3.82 8.35 -6.38
N ARG A 89 -3.31 7.62 -7.38
CA ARG A 89 -2.15 8.05 -8.20
C ARG A 89 -2.51 9.18 -9.16
N GLU A 90 -3.79 9.36 -9.43
CA GLU A 90 -4.35 10.36 -10.36
C GLU A 90 -5.18 11.40 -9.60
N ILE A 91 -4.94 11.58 -8.30
CA ILE A 91 -5.70 12.52 -7.47
C ILE A 91 -5.60 13.97 -7.97
N ASP A 92 -4.54 14.29 -8.71
CA ASP A 92 -4.25 15.58 -9.32
C ASP A 92 -4.45 15.59 -10.85
N ALA A 93 -5.00 14.51 -11.44
CA ALA A 93 -5.24 14.43 -12.88
C ALA A 93 -6.26 15.46 -13.37
N THR A 94 -7.10 15.97 -12.48
CA THR A 94 -7.99 17.11 -12.73
C THR A 94 -7.77 18.18 -11.68
N THR A 95 -7.70 19.43 -12.12
CA THR A 95 -7.64 20.57 -11.22
C THR A 95 -9.05 21.04 -10.87
N PRO A 96 -9.39 21.20 -9.57
CA PRO A 96 -10.64 21.82 -9.16
C PRO A 96 -10.82 23.22 -9.76
N ASP A 97 -12.06 23.61 -10.02
CA ASP A 97 -12.37 24.99 -10.44
C ASP A 97 -12.01 25.95 -9.29
N ARG A 98 -11.16 26.94 -9.58
CA ARG A 98 -10.62 27.85 -8.57
C ARG A 98 -11.66 28.76 -7.94
N ASP A 99 -12.68 29.14 -8.71
CA ASP A 99 -13.72 30.04 -8.22
C ASP A 99 -14.74 29.28 -7.38
N LEU A 100 -14.93 27.98 -7.65
CA LEU A 100 -15.79 27.09 -6.86
C LEU A 100 -15.10 26.49 -5.63
N PHE A 101 -13.80 26.19 -5.71
CA PHE A 101 -13.04 25.46 -4.68
C PHE A 101 -11.72 26.18 -4.32
N PRO A 102 -11.79 27.43 -3.80
CA PRO A 102 -10.61 28.21 -3.47
C PRO A 102 -9.72 27.57 -2.39
N GLU A 103 -10.26 26.71 -1.54
CA GLU A 103 -9.56 25.99 -0.47
C GLU A 103 -8.49 25.01 -0.96
N TYR A 104 -8.54 24.60 -2.24
CA TYR A 104 -7.55 23.73 -2.88
C TYR A 104 -6.32 24.47 -3.43
N PHE A 105 -6.20 25.78 -3.17
CA PHE A 105 -5.12 26.64 -3.70
C PHE A 105 -4.42 27.43 -2.57
N VAL A 106 -3.10 27.61 -2.69
CA VAL A 106 -2.28 28.30 -1.66
C VAL A 106 -2.41 29.82 -1.80
N GLY A 107 -3.46 30.37 -1.19
CA GLY A 107 -3.73 31.81 -1.23
C GLY A 107 -4.20 32.28 -2.61
N ILE A 108 -5.22 33.14 -2.60
CA ILE A 108 -5.96 33.60 -3.80
C ILE A 108 -5.04 34.26 -4.86
N HIS A 109 -3.81 34.62 -4.49
CA HIS A 109 -2.91 35.45 -5.29
C HIS A 109 -1.83 34.70 -6.09
N ASP A 110 -1.49 33.45 -5.76
CA ASP A 110 -0.43 32.70 -6.50
C ASP A 110 -0.98 31.71 -7.55
N GLY A 111 -2.26 31.35 -7.43
CA GLY A 111 -2.97 30.45 -8.34
C GLY A 111 -2.44 29.01 -8.37
N ARG A 112 -1.60 28.61 -7.41
CA ARG A 112 -1.01 27.27 -7.36
C ARG A 112 -1.87 26.33 -6.55
N GLN A 113 -2.09 25.14 -7.09
CA GLN A 113 -2.77 24.07 -6.40
C GLN A 113 -1.98 23.68 -5.15
N ASP A 114 -2.69 23.49 -4.05
CA ASP A 114 -2.10 23.13 -2.77
C ASP A 114 -1.71 21.66 -2.75
N MET A 115 -0.49 21.39 -3.21
CA MET A 115 0.08 20.04 -3.21
C MET A 115 0.21 19.45 -1.81
N LEU A 116 0.32 20.28 -0.77
CA LEU A 116 0.37 19.79 0.61
C LEU A 116 -0.99 19.23 1.02
N LEU A 117 -2.09 19.91 0.67
CA LEU A 117 -3.43 19.40 0.91
C LEU A 117 -3.68 18.07 0.18
N HIS A 118 -3.32 17.97 -1.11
CA HIS A 118 -3.49 16.74 -1.89
C HIS A 118 -2.72 15.55 -1.28
N ASN A 119 -1.45 15.77 -0.97
CA ASN A 119 -0.62 14.75 -0.30
C ASN A 119 -1.20 14.35 1.06
N SER A 120 -1.79 15.30 1.78
CA SER A 120 -2.39 15.05 3.09
C SER A 120 -3.65 14.19 2.97
N ILE A 121 -4.55 14.46 2.02
CA ILE A 121 -5.76 13.65 1.77
C ILE A 121 -5.41 12.21 1.37
N VAL A 122 -4.40 12.05 0.50
CA VAL A 122 -3.88 10.72 0.14
C VAL A 122 -3.28 10.02 1.36
N GLY A 123 -2.51 10.76 2.17
CA GLY A 123 -1.93 10.27 3.42
C GLY A 123 -2.98 9.80 4.43
N GLU A 124 -4.04 10.58 4.64
CA GLU A 124 -5.18 10.21 5.49
C GLU A 124 -5.82 8.91 5.01
N THR A 125 -6.11 8.80 3.71
CA THR A 125 -6.74 7.60 3.13
C THR A 125 -5.89 6.35 3.36
N ARG A 126 -4.56 6.47 3.17
CA ARG A 126 -3.60 5.38 3.40
C ARG A 126 -3.51 5.03 4.89
N ALA A 127 -3.42 6.03 5.77
CA ALA A 127 -3.35 5.83 7.22
C ALA A 127 -4.62 5.15 7.77
N PHE A 128 -5.79 5.58 7.30
CA PHE A 128 -7.07 4.97 7.67
C PHE A 128 -7.13 3.49 7.27
N PHE A 129 -6.76 3.17 6.02
CA PHE A 129 -6.74 1.79 5.55
C PHE A 129 -5.72 0.95 6.32
N ARG A 130 -4.54 1.51 6.59
CA ARG A 130 -3.49 0.85 7.37
C ARG A 130 -4.01 0.46 8.75
N ASP A 131 -4.66 1.38 9.43
CA ASP A 131 -5.27 1.15 10.73
C ASP A 131 -6.41 0.12 10.68
N LEU A 132 -7.24 0.15 9.64
CA LEU A 132 -8.29 -0.85 9.41
C LEU A 132 -7.69 -2.26 9.35
N VAL A 133 -6.56 -2.43 8.65
CA VAL A 133 -5.86 -3.71 8.56
C VAL A 133 -5.17 -4.09 9.86
N ASP A 134 -4.42 -3.17 10.49
CA ASP A 134 -3.66 -3.44 11.71
C ASP A 134 -4.57 -3.82 12.89
N ARG A 135 -5.76 -3.22 12.97
CA ARG A 135 -6.76 -3.49 14.02
C ARG A 135 -7.78 -4.58 13.64
N ASP A 136 -7.63 -5.21 12.47
CA ASP A 136 -8.56 -6.22 11.94
C ASP A 136 -10.03 -5.75 11.98
N LEU A 137 -10.27 -4.53 11.51
CA LEU A 137 -11.58 -3.92 11.52
C LEU A 137 -12.40 -4.35 10.29
N GLY A 138 -13.72 -4.49 10.50
CA GLY A 138 -14.63 -4.83 9.41
C GLY A 138 -14.77 -3.72 8.36
N ALA A 139 -15.02 -4.11 7.11
CA ALA A 139 -15.17 -3.19 5.97
C ALA A 139 -16.25 -2.11 6.15
N ALA A 140 -17.24 -2.34 7.03
CA ALA A 140 -18.24 -1.32 7.38
C ALA A 140 -17.61 -0.04 7.96
N MET A 141 -16.40 -0.11 8.52
CA MET A 141 -15.67 1.04 9.01
C MET A 141 -15.31 2.04 7.91
N LEU A 142 -15.20 1.61 6.64
CA LEU A 142 -14.95 2.50 5.51
C LEU A 142 -16.04 3.58 5.33
N VAL A 143 -17.24 3.35 5.88
CA VAL A 143 -18.39 4.27 5.76
C VAL A 143 -18.85 4.80 7.12
N SER A 144 -18.73 3.99 8.18
CA SER A 144 -19.29 4.30 9.50
C SER A 144 -18.28 4.84 10.52
N ALA A 145 -17.01 5.06 10.12
CA ALA A 145 -15.99 5.57 10.99
C ALA A 145 -16.36 6.93 11.61
N ARG A 146 -16.09 7.06 12.90
CA ARG A 146 -16.26 8.30 13.68
C ARG A 146 -14.93 8.99 14.00
N HIS A 147 -13.87 8.62 13.29
CA HIS A 147 -12.54 9.16 13.44
C HIS A 147 -11.87 9.27 12.07
N ALA A 148 -10.88 10.14 12.00
CA ALA A 148 -10.10 10.45 10.82
C ALA A 148 -8.61 10.52 11.21
N PHE A 149 -7.73 10.46 10.21
CA PHE A 149 -6.28 10.58 10.41
C PHE A 149 -5.84 11.91 9.80
N LEU A 150 -5.27 12.78 10.63
CA LEU A 150 -5.06 14.17 10.26
C LEU A 150 -3.62 14.58 10.51
N ASN A 151 -3.06 15.33 9.58
CA ASN A 151 -1.90 16.18 9.84
C ASN A 151 -2.37 17.65 9.98
N GLN A 152 -1.43 18.56 10.22
CA GLN A 152 -1.75 19.98 10.41
C GLN A 152 -2.49 20.59 9.21
N ARG A 153 -2.12 20.23 7.97
CA ARG A 153 -2.76 20.80 6.78
C ARG A 153 -4.21 20.34 6.61
N LEU A 154 -4.50 19.08 6.92
CA LEU A 154 -5.88 18.57 6.95
C LEU A 154 -6.71 19.17 8.08
N ALA A 155 -6.10 19.37 9.26
CA ALA A 155 -6.79 20.03 10.36
C ALA A 155 -7.25 21.44 9.98
N GLU A 156 -6.39 22.22 9.30
CA GLU A 156 -6.76 23.52 8.73
C GLU A 156 -7.87 23.41 7.69
N HIS A 157 -7.82 22.41 6.81
CA HIS A 157 -8.83 22.22 5.76
C HIS A 157 -10.20 21.80 6.31
N TYR A 158 -10.23 21.06 7.42
CA TYR A 158 -11.47 20.63 8.08
C TYR A 158 -11.94 21.56 9.20
N ASP A 159 -11.33 22.75 9.34
CA ASP A 159 -11.62 23.72 10.41
C ASP A 159 -11.51 23.12 11.82
N LEU A 160 -10.53 22.24 12.02
CA LEU A 160 -10.23 21.58 13.29
C LEU A 160 -9.10 22.30 14.05
N PRO A 161 -9.02 22.12 15.38
CA PRO A 161 -7.91 22.64 16.16
C PRO A 161 -6.55 22.16 15.61
N PRO A 162 -5.49 22.98 15.70
CA PRO A 162 -4.16 22.58 15.27
C PRO A 162 -3.73 21.27 15.92
N VAL A 163 -3.16 20.38 15.11
CA VAL A 163 -2.67 19.08 15.56
C VAL A 163 -1.16 19.05 15.46
N THR A 164 -0.51 18.48 16.47
CA THR A 164 0.92 18.21 16.43
C THR A 164 1.11 16.74 16.07
N GLY A 165 1.76 16.47 14.95
CA GLY A 165 2.14 15.11 14.55
C GLY A 165 3.26 14.54 15.44
N ALA A 166 3.45 13.23 15.37
CA ALA A 166 4.59 12.54 15.96
C ALA A 166 5.84 12.62 15.06
#